data_AF-A0A7C6QFT8-F1
#
_entry.id   AF-A0A7C6QFT8-F1
#
_cell.length_a   1.000
_cell.length_b   1.000
_cell.length_c   1.000
_cell.angle_alpha   90.00
_cell.angle_beta   90.00
_cell.angle_gamma   90.00
#
_symmetry.space_group_name_H-M   'P 1'
#
loop_
_entity.id
_entity.type
_entity.pdbx_description
1 polymer ?
#
loop_
_entity_poly.entity_id
_entity_poly.type
_entity_poly.pdbx_seq_one_letter_code
_entity_poly.pdbx_strand_id
1 'polypeptide(L)'
;MNGITVGIRICFEVRFPEYFRELYCQNTDLNVILFYDVSDNNDTDRYNLLKTHLQTRAVENICPILSVSSIAPFQTASTMFVGKSGQIIIECNRNHENLMVCSF
;
A
#
# COMPACT_ATOMS: atom_id res chain seq x y z
N MET A 1 24.61 6.79 -11.36
CA MET A 1 23.36 7.03 -10.61
C MET A 1 22.77 5.66 -10.33
N ASN A 2 22.71 5.25 -9.06
CA ASN A 2 22.01 4.01 -8.72
C ASN A 2 20.52 4.32 -8.88
N GLY A 3 19.90 3.72 -9.90
CA GLY A 3 18.46 3.81 -10.08
C GLY A 3 17.73 3.15 -8.92
N ILE A 4 16.45 3.46 -8.77
CA ILE A 4 15.56 2.77 -7.84
C ILE A 4 14.86 1.62 -8.57
N THR A 5 14.79 0.46 -7.95
CA THR A 5 14.01 -0.68 -8.45
C THR A 5 12.66 -0.69 -7.76
N VAL A 6 11.60 -0.51 -8.55
CA VAL A 6 10.24 -0.42 -8.03
C VAL A 6 9.46 -1.69 -8.35
N GLY A 7 8.97 -2.37 -7.31
CA GLY A 7 8.01 -3.45 -7.45
C GLY A 7 6.59 -2.90 -7.55
N ILE A 8 5.77 -3.47 -8.43
CA ILE A 8 4.38 -3.04 -8.63
C ILE A 8 3.44 -4.20 -8.33
N ARG A 9 2.39 -3.92 -7.54
CA ARG A 9 1.23 -4.81 -7.34
C ARG A 9 -0.07 -4.08 -7.54
N ILE A 10 -1.09 -4.82 -7.95
CA ILE A 10 -2.38 -4.28 -8.33
C ILE A 10 -3.46 -4.84 -7.41
N CYS A 11 -4.00 -3.95 -6.60
CA CYS A 11 -5.24 -4.08 -5.85
C CYS A 11 -5.37 -5.40 -5.07
N PHE A 12 -6.11 -6.35 -5.63
CA PHE A 12 -6.46 -7.63 -5.00
C PHE A 12 -5.24 -8.45 -4.59
N GLU A 13 -4.11 -8.27 -5.27
CA GLU A 13 -2.83 -8.96 -5.00
C GLU A 13 -2.32 -8.75 -3.56
N VAL A 14 -2.68 -7.65 -2.88
CA VAL A 14 -2.26 -7.37 -1.48
C VAL A 14 -2.61 -8.52 -0.52
N ARG A 15 -3.66 -9.28 -0.84
CA ARG A 15 -4.18 -10.38 -0.04
C ARG A 15 -3.30 -11.63 -0.10
N PHE A 16 -2.40 -11.74 -1.08
CA PHE A 16 -1.54 -12.90 -1.33
C PHE A 16 -0.09 -12.55 -0.98
N PRO A 17 0.46 -13.07 0.13
CA PRO A 17 1.84 -12.81 0.52
C PRO A 17 2.87 -13.23 -0.56
N GLU A 18 2.54 -14.25 -1.35
CA GLU A 18 3.40 -14.87 -2.36
C GLU A 18 3.85 -13.86 -3.42
N TYR A 19 2.94 -13.01 -3.89
CA TYR A 19 3.27 -11.98 -4.88
C TYR A 19 4.27 -10.96 -4.35
N PHE A 20 4.32 -10.71 -3.04
CA PHE A 20 5.30 -9.80 -2.45
C PHE A 20 6.64 -10.49 -2.20
N ARG A 21 6.61 -11.81 -1.94
CA ARG A 21 7.82 -12.62 -1.83
C ARG A 21 8.63 -12.62 -3.13
N GLU A 22 7.96 -12.65 -4.28
CA GLU A 22 8.63 -12.52 -5.58
C GLU A 22 9.39 -11.20 -5.71
N LEU A 23 8.79 -10.07 -5.28
CA LEU A 23 9.42 -8.75 -5.30
C LEU A 23 10.63 -8.69 -4.37
N TYR A 24 10.51 -9.30 -3.19
CA TYR A 24 11.63 -9.47 -2.28
C TYR A 24 12.80 -10.23 -2.93
N CYS A 25 12.52 -11.32 -3.64
CA CYS A 25 13.55 -12.07 -4.38
C CYS A 25 14.21 -11.25 -5.51
N GLN A 26 13.51 -10.27 -6.07
CA GLN A 26 14.05 -9.32 -7.05
C GLN A 26 14.80 -8.13 -6.42
N ASN A 27 14.90 -8.06 -5.08
CA ASN A 27 15.55 -6.98 -4.34
C ASN A 27 15.01 -5.58 -4.69
N THR A 28 13.68 -5.44 -4.75
CA THR A 28 13.03 -4.13 -4.94
C THR A 28 13.33 -3.18 -3.78
N ASP A 29 13.66 -1.93 -4.10
CA ASP A 29 13.91 -0.87 -3.11
C ASP A 29 12.60 -0.34 -2.51
N LEU A 30 11.55 -0.26 -3.33
CA LEU A 30 10.23 0.25 -2.98
C LEU A 30 9.14 -0.57 -3.68
N ASN A 31 8.07 -0.90 -2.96
CA ASN A 31 6.88 -1.51 -3.55
C ASN A 31 5.73 -0.50 -3.65
N VAL A 32 5.14 -0.39 -4.83
CA VAL A 32 3.96 0.46 -5.08
C VAL A 32 2.75 -0.44 -5.31
N ILE A 33 1.67 -0.18 -4.57
CA ILE A 33 0.40 -0.90 -4.71
C ILE A 33 -0.70 0.06 -5.16
N LEU A 34 -1.28 -0.26 -6.31
CA LEU A 34 -2.32 0.53 -6.95
C LEU A 34 -3.69 -0.10 -6.68
N PHE A 35 -4.58 0.62 -6.02
CA PHE A 35 -5.92 0.16 -5.66
C PHE A 35 -7.01 0.88 -6.44
N TYR A 36 -8.00 0.10 -6.87
CA TYR A 36 -9.37 0.56 -7.05
C TYR A 36 -10.23 -0.26 -6.09
N ASP A 37 -10.06 -0.02 -4.79
CA ASP A 37 -10.73 -0.77 -3.74
C ASP A 37 -11.67 0.21 -3.00
N VAL A 38 -12.92 0.20 -3.45
CA VAL A 38 -14.01 1.07 -3.00
C VAL A 38 -15.28 0.26 -2.74
N SER A 39 -16.20 0.82 -1.98
CA SER A 39 -17.46 0.19 -1.57
C SER A 39 -18.60 1.21 -1.62
N ASP A 40 -19.81 0.76 -1.95
CA ASP A 40 -21.03 1.57 -1.85
C ASP A 40 -21.41 1.88 -0.39
N ASN A 41 -20.90 1.08 0.55
CA ASN A 41 -21.08 1.28 1.98
C ASN A 41 -19.81 1.84 2.62
N ASN A 42 -19.98 2.76 3.57
CA ASN A 42 -18.88 3.30 4.37
C ASN A 42 -18.37 2.27 5.39
N ASP A 43 -17.55 1.33 4.93
CA ASP A 43 -17.00 0.23 5.73
C ASP A 43 -15.59 0.56 6.26
N THR A 44 -15.52 0.97 7.52
CA THR A 44 -14.25 1.28 8.20
C THR A 44 -13.46 0.04 8.59
N ASP A 45 -14.12 -1.08 8.82
CA ASP A 45 -13.45 -2.30 9.29
C ASP A 45 -12.66 -2.93 8.16
N ARG A 46 -13.26 -2.99 6.96
CA ARG A 46 -12.57 -3.38 5.72
C ARG A 46 -11.40 -2.46 5.41
N TYR A 47 -11.56 -1.14 5.63
CA TYR A 47 -10.47 -0.17 5.46
C TYR A 47 -9.29 -0.48 6.38
N ASN A 48 -9.56 -0.73 7.66
CA ASN A 48 -8.52 -1.06 8.64
C ASN A 48 -7.88 -2.43 8.36
N LEU A 49 -8.65 -3.42 7.89
CA LEU A 49 -8.12 -4.72 7.51
C LEU A 49 -7.14 -4.62 6.32
N LEU A 50 -7.51 -3.90 5.27
CA LEU A 50 -6.64 -3.66 4.11
C LEU A 50 -5.39 -2.85 4.48
N LYS A 51 -5.52 -1.89 5.39
CA LYS A 51 -4.37 -1.19 5.99
C LYS A 51 -3.42 -2.17 6.69
N THR A 52 -3.93 -3.09 7.50
CA THR A 52 -3.11 -4.12 8.17
C THR A 52 -2.41 -5.02 7.14
N HIS A 53 -3.07 -5.41 6.04
CA HIS A 53 -2.40 -6.17 4.99
C HIS A 53 -1.16 -5.43 4.45
N LEU A 54 -1.29 -4.14 4.12
CA LEU A 54 -0.16 -3.34 3.65
C LEU A 54 0.99 -3.29 4.67
N GLN A 55 0.69 -3.15 5.97
CA GLN A 55 1.71 -3.21 7.03
C GLN A 55 2.40 -4.58 7.09
N THR A 56 1.63 -5.67 7.03
CA THR A 56 2.21 -7.04 7.05
C THR A 56 3.09 -7.30 5.84
N ARG A 57 2.67 -6.88 4.64
CA ARG A 57 3.47 -7.02 3.41
C ARG A 57 4.81 -6.28 3.51
N ALA A 58 4.84 -5.10 4.13
CA ALA A 58 6.07 -4.35 4.33
C ALA A 58 7.03 -5.09 5.28
N VAL A 59 6.52 -5.58 6.43
CA VAL A 59 7.32 -6.31 7.43
C VAL A 59 7.87 -7.62 6.89
N GLU A 60 7.03 -8.43 6.27
CA GLU A 60 7.39 -9.78 5.78
C GLU A 60 8.49 -9.77 4.71
N ASN A 61 8.63 -8.64 4.00
CA ASN A 61 9.55 -8.45 2.89
C ASN A 61 10.61 -7.38 3.18
N ILE A 62 10.62 -6.78 4.37
CA ILE A 62 11.59 -5.75 4.79
C ILE A 62 11.72 -4.64 3.71
N CYS A 63 10.60 -4.28 3.07
CA CYS A 63 10.56 -3.36 1.94
C CYS A 63 9.44 -2.34 2.18
N PRO A 64 9.70 -1.04 2.06
CA PRO A 64 8.66 -0.03 2.22
C PRO A 64 7.61 -0.14 1.12
N ILE A 65 6.42 0.33 1.45
CA ILE A 65 5.23 0.24 0.62
C ILE A 65 4.62 1.62 0.44
N LEU A 66 4.43 2.04 -0.81
CA LEU A 66 3.59 3.16 -1.19
C LEU A 66 2.27 2.61 -1.75
N SER A 67 1.15 2.96 -1.13
CA SER A 67 -0.18 2.55 -1.57
C SER A 67 -0.97 3.76 -2.04
N VAL A 68 -1.76 3.58 -3.11
CA VAL A 68 -2.63 4.62 -3.67
C VAL A 68 -3.98 4.00 -4.00
N SER A 69 -5.08 4.63 -3.61
CA SER A 69 -6.44 4.16 -3.90
C SER A 69 -7.35 5.27 -4.43
N SER A 70 -8.38 4.87 -5.19
CA SER A 70 -9.57 5.67 -5.45
C SER A 70 -10.32 6.01 -4.15
N ILE A 71 -11.00 7.15 -4.14
CA ILE A 71 -11.70 7.70 -2.96
C ILE A 71 -13.23 7.49 -2.99
N ALA A 72 -13.80 7.13 -4.14
CA ALA A 72 -15.24 7.12 -4.37
C ALA A 72 -15.75 5.76 -4.90
N PRO A 73 -16.93 5.27 -4.46
CA PRO A 73 -17.89 5.94 -3.57
C PRO A 73 -17.47 6.04 -2.08
N PHE A 74 -16.94 4.97 -1.49
CA PHE A 74 -16.21 5.02 -0.22
C PHE A 74 -14.93 4.21 -0.31
N GLN A 75 -13.82 4.83 0.08
CA GLN A 75 -12.49 4.22 0.09
C GLN A 75 -12.40 3.07 1.10
N THR A 76 -11.94 1.92 0.62
CA THR A 76 -11.68 0.73 1.46
C THR A 76 -10.22 0.28 1.44
N ALA A 77 -9.34 0.90 0.64
CA ALA A 77 -7.88 0.79 0.81
C ALA A 77 -7.25 2.15 1.06
N SER A 78 -6.29 2.22 1.99
CA SER A 78 -5.60 3.48 2.35
C SER A 78 -4.64 3.94 1.24
N THR A 79 -4.55 5.26 1.05
CA THR A 79 -3.41 5.88 0.36
C THR A 79 -2.40 6.28 1.43
N MET A 80 -1.29 5.54 1.52
CA MET A 80 -0.32 5.70 2.60
C MET A 80 1.09 5.23 2.21
N PHE A 81 2.07 5.74 2.94
CA PHE A 81 3.45 5.28 2.90
C PHE A 81 3.78 4.52 4.19
N VAL A 82 4.18 3.26 4.02
CA VAL A 82 4.49 2.31 5.09
C VAL A 82 5.99 2.01 5.06
N GLY A 83 6.66 2.15 6.19
CA GLY A 83 8.06 1.79 6.32
C GLY A 83 8.27 0.27 6.36
N LYS A 84 9.51 -0.15 6.13
CA LYS A 84 9.90 -1.58 6.11
C LYS A 84 9.62 -2.37 7.40
N SER A 85 9.40 -1.70 8.53
CA SER A 85 8.99 -2.35 9.80
C SER A 85 7.48 -2.29 10.03
N GLY A 86 6.69 -1.97 9.00
CA GLY A 86 5.22 -1.91 9.06
C GLY A 86 4.67 -0.66 9.71
N GLN A 87 5.51 0.30 10.10
CA GLN A 87 5.07 1.58 10.62
C GLN A 87 4.43 2.42 9.52
N ILE A 88 3.28 3.03 9.81
CA ILE A 88 2.66 4.00 8.92
C ILE A 88 3.40 5.32 9.08
N ILE A 89 4.09 5.76 8.03
CA ILE A 89 4.89 7.00 8.03
C ILE A 89 3.99 8.19 7.68
N ILE A 90 3.17 8.04 6.64
CA ILE A 90 2.18 9.03 6.20
C ILE A 90 0.92 8.30 5.76
N GLU A 91 -0.25 8.80 6.14
CA GLU A 91 -1.54 8.33 5.65
C GLU A 91 -2.40 9.52 5.24
N CYS A 92 -3.00 9.45 4.06
CA CYS A 92 -3.93 10.46 3.56
C CYS A 92 -5.30 10.37 4.24
N ASN A 93 -6.04 11.48 4.23
CA ASN A 93 -7.40 11.51 4.76
C ASN A 93 -8.31 10.63 3.90
N ARG A 94 -8.94 9.62 4.53
CA ARG A 94 -9.87 8.70 3.86
C ARG A 94 -11.03 9.46 3.22
N ASN A 95 -11.45 9.04 2.02
CA ASN A 95 -12.57 9.65 1.25
C ASN A 95 -12.34 11.11 0.83
N HIS A 96 -11.10 11.59 0.81
CA HIS A 96 -10.78 12.94 0.35
C HIS A 96 -9.75 12.88 -0.78
N GLU A 97 -9.80 13.85 -1.68
CA GLU A 97 -8.69 14.08 -2.60
C GLU A 97 -7.47 14.53 -1.80
N ASN A 98 -6.32 13.90 -2.04
CA ASN A 98 -5.08 14.20 -1.34
C ASN A 98 -3.91 14.18 -2.35
N LEU A 99 -2.85 14.91 -2.02
CA LEU A 99 -1.54 14.79 -2.65
C LEU A 99 -0.52 14.46 -1.57
N MET A 100 0.07 13.26 -1.63
CA MET A 100 1.13 12.85 -0.71
C MET A 100 2.50 13.04 -1.36
N VAL A 101 3.40 13.73 -0.66
CA VAL A 101 4.81 13.88 -1.04
C VAL A 101 5.66 13.34 0.09
N CYS A 102 6.56 12.40 -0.22
CA CYS A 102 7.43 11.75 0.76
C CYS A 102 8.85 11.59 0.22
N SER A 103 9.82 11.67 1.13
CA SER A 103 11.22 11.31 0.86
C SER A 103 11.43 9.83 1.19
N PHE A 104 12.11 9.11 0.31
CA PHE A 104 12.43 7.69 0.41
C PHE A 104 13.95 7.50 0.39
#